data_AF-A0A497U0V7-F1
#
_entry.id   AF-A0A497U0V7-F1
#
_cell.length_a   1.000
_cell.length_b   1.000
_cell.length_c   1.000
_cell.angle_alpha   90.00
_cell.angle_beta   90.00
_cell.angle_gamma   90.00
#
_symmetry.space_group_name_H-M   'P 1'
#
loop_
_entity.id
_entity.type
_entity.pdbx_description
1 polymer ?
#
loop_
_entity_poly.entity_id
_entity_poly.type
_entity_poly.pdbx_seq_one_letter_code
_entity_poly.pdbx_strand_id
1 'polypeptide(L)'
;MNKLFEIIYWVKIFLSPFIIFLFIALAIYFSNEELLWISVLISIIGIILGIVYAERIRRKHGTTHYMGKIYNTDDIYDYDEIVDGQRK
;
A
#
# COMPACT_ATOMS: atom_id res chain seq x y z
N MET A 1 -9.54 -5.62 17.37
CA MET A 1 -9.29 -4.99 16.05
C MET A 1 -10.51 -5.20 15.16
N ASN A 2 -11.04 -4.13 14.55
CA ASN A 2 -12.21 -4.24 13.69
C ASN A 2 -11.78 -4.76 12.32
N LYS A 3 -12.22 -5.97 11.96
CA LYS A 3 -11.89 -6.62 10.68
C LYS A 3 -12.19 -5.75 9.45
N LEU A 4 -13.18 -4.85 9.55
CA LEU A 4 -13.51 -3.88 8.50
C LEU A 4 -12.36 -2.92 8.19
N PHE A 5 -11.70 -2.36 9.23
CA PHE A 5 -10.58 -1.45 9.02
C PHE A 5 -9.37 -2.17 8.40
N GLU A 6 -9.11 -3.42 8.79
CA GLU A 6 -8.04 -4.20 8.17
C GLU A 6 -8.26 -4.41 6.68
N ILE A 7 -9.50 -4.70 6.26
CA ILE A 7 -9.86 -4.88 4.85
C ILE A 7 -9.72 -3.56 4.09
N ILE A 8 -10.21 -2.45 4.65
CA ILE A 8 -10.09 -1.12 4.02
C ILE A 8 -8.62 -0.75 3.82
N TYR A 9 -7.77 -0.95 4.83
CA TYR A 9 -6.34 -0.68 4.70
C TYR A 9 -5.64 -1.65 3.77
N TRP A 10 -6.04 -2.92 3.74
CA TRP A 10 -5.53 -3.89 2.76
C TRP A 10 -5.81 -3.44 1.32
N VAL A 11 -7.04 -3.00 1.04
CA VAL A 11 -7.43 -2.46 -0.27
C VAL A 11 -6.63 -1.20 -0.61
N LYS A 12 -6.44 -0.28 0.34
CA LYS A 12 -5.59 0.91 0.12
C LYS A 12 -4.15 0.54 -0.22
N ILE A 13 -3.57 -0.45 0.47
CA ILE A 13 -2.21 -0.93 0.21
C ILE A 13 -2.14 -1.61 -1.16
N PHE A 14 -3.14 -2.40 -1.54
CA PHE A 14 -3.26 -3.01 -2.86
C PHE A 14 -3.33 -1.95 -3.99
N LEU A 15 -4.09 -0.86 -3.77
CA LEU A 15 -4.25 0.21 -4.75
C LEU A 15 -2.92 0.89 -5.10
N SER A 16 -1.97 1.00 -4.17
CA SER A 16 -0.68 1.69 -4.38
C SER A 16 0.10 1.18 -5.61
N PRO A 17 0.51 -0.10 -5.66
CA PRO A 17 1.16 -0.65 -6.85
C PRO A 17 0.20 -0.79 -8.02
N PHE A 18 -1.07 -1.18 -7.78
CA PHE A 18 -2.04 -1.40 -8.85
C PHE A 18 -2.27 -0.14 -9.71
N ILE A 19 -2.42 1.03 -9.09
CA ILE A 19 -2.63 2.31 -9.79
C ILE A 19 -1.43 2.64 -10.69
N ILE A 20 -0.20 2.39 -10.23
CA ILE A 20 1.02 2.66 -11.03
C ILE A 20 1.00 1.82 -12.30
N PHE A 21 0.73 0.52 -12.19
CA PHE A 21 0.63 -0.37 -13.35
C PHE A 21 -0.57 -0.04 -14.24
N LEU A 22 -1.69 0.38 -13.65
CA LEU A 22 -2.87 0.83 -14.38
C LEU A 22 -2.55 2.05 -15.27
N PHE A 23 -1.84 3.05 -14.74
CA PHE A 23 -1.43 4.22 -15.52
C PHE A 23 -0.49 3.84 -16.66
N ILE A 24 0.47 2.94 -16.42
CA ILE A 24 1.37 2.43 -17.47
C ILE A 24 0.59 1.69 -18.56
N ALA A 25 -0.34 0.81 -18.17
CA ALA A 25 -1.20 0.07 -19.09
C ALA A 25 -2.06 1.02 -19.93
N LEU A 26 -2.64 2.05 -19.31
CA LEU A 26 -3.46 3.07 -19.98
C LEU A 26 -2.63 3.89 -20.99
N ALA A 27 -1.42 4.29 -20.61
CA ALA A 27 -0.52 5.03 -21.50
C ALA A 27 -0.12 4.21 -22.75
N ILE A 28 0.10 2.90 -22.58
CA ILE A 28 0.39 1.99 -23.70
C ILE A 28 -0.82 1.87 -24.63
N TYR A 29 -2.03 1.73 -24.05
CA TYR A 29 -3.26 1.65 -24.84
C TYR A 29 -3.47 2.90 -25.70
N PHE A 30 -3.28 4.10 -25.14
CA PHE A 30 -3.41 5.35 -25.90
C PHE A 30 -2.29 5.57 -26.92
N SER A 31 -1.13 4.93 -26.74
CA SER A 31 -0.02 5.07 -27.67
C SER A 31 -0.21 4.22 -28.93
N ASN A 32 -0.73 3.00 -28.78
CA ASN A 32 -0.93 2.10 -29.91
C ASN A 32 -1.98 1.01 -29.56
N GLU A 33 -3.10 1.03 -30.29
CA GLU A 33 -4.20 0.07 -30.09
C GLU A 33 -3.80 -1.38 -30.42
N GLU A 34 -2.83 -1.60 -31.33
CA GLU A 34 -2.28 -2.93 -31.63
C GLU A 34 -1.53 -3.56 -30.44
N LEU A 35 -1.14 -2.74 -29.45
CA LEU A 35 -0.46 -3.18 -28.22
C LEU A 35 -1.44 -3.44 -27.06
N LEU A 36 -2.75 -3.54 -27.33
CA LEU A 36 -3.78 -3.87 -26.35
C LEU A 36 -3.42 -5.08 -25.48
N TRP A 37 -2.85 -6.13 -26.09
CA TRP A 37 -2.43 -7.34 -25.38
C TRP A 37 -1.34 -7.07 -24.33
N ILE A 38 -0.42 -6.13 -24.58
CA ILE A 38 0.61 -5.70 -23.62
C ILE A 38 -0.04 -4.96 -22.45
N SER A 39 -0.98 -4.05 -22.75
CA SER A 39 -1.72 -3.30 -21.73
C SER A 39 -2.48 -4.23 -20.78
N VAL A 40 -3.14 -5.25 -21.32
CA VAL A 40 -3.81 -6.31 -20.54
C VAL A 40 -2.81 -7.09 -19.70
N LEU A 41 -1.68 -7.50 -20.27
CA LEU A 41 -0.65 -8.25 -19.56
C LEU A 41 -0.06 -7.46 -18.37
N ILE A 42 0.23 -6.18 -18.58
CA ILE A 42 0.71 -5.27 -17.54
C ILE A 42 -0.34 -5.07 -16.44
N SER A 43 -1.61 -4.94 -16.81
CA SER A 43 -2.71 -4.84 -15.85
C SER A 43 -2.80 -6.08 -14.96
N ILE A 44 -2.67 -7.28 -15.54
CA ILE A 44 -2.65 -8.54 -14.79
C ILE A 44 -1.45 -8.59 -13.83
N ILE A 45 -0.26 -8.21 -14.31
CA ILE A 45 0.95 -8.13 -13.46
C ILE A 45 0.74 -7.15 -12.31
N GLY A 46 0.13 -5.99 -12.57
CA GLY A 46 -0.20 -5.00 -11.54
C GLY A 46 -1.15 -5.55 -10.47
N ILE A 47 -2.16 -6.32 -10.86
CA ILE A 47 -3.07 -6.98 -9.93
C ILE A 47 -2.31 -8.00 -9.06
N ILE A 48 -1.52 -8.88 -9.68
CA ILE A 48 -0.76 -9.91 -8.97
C ILE A 48 0.21 -9.26 -7.97
N LEU A 49 1.00 -8.29 -8.42
CA LEU A 49 1.96 -7.59 -7.57
C LEU A 49 1.25 -6.82 -6.44
N GLY A 50 0.11 -6.19 -6.73
CA GLY A 50 -0.68 -5.53 -5.70
C GLY A 50 -1.18 -6.49 -4.63
N ILE A 51 -1.73 -7.65 -5.04
CA ILE A 51 -2.24 -8.65 -4.10
C ILE A 51 -1.10 -9.20 -3.25
N VAL A 52 0.01 -9.58 -3.89
CA VAL A 52 1.20 -10.11 -3.20
C VAL A 52 1.75 -9.09 -2.21
N TYR A 53 1.82 -7.82 -2.59
CA TYR A 53 2.30 -6.75 -1.72
C TYR A 53 1.39 -6.53 -0.52
N ALA A 54 0.08 -6.39 -0.75
CA ALA A 54 -0.90 -6.19 0.31
C ALA A 54 -0.95 -7.40 1.27
N GLU A 55 -0.87 -8.62 0.73
CA GLU A 55 -0.85 -9.85 1.52
C GLU A 55 0.45 -10.00 2.33
N ARG A 56 1.60 -9.62 1.76
CA ARG A 56 2.89 -9.60 2.45
C ARG A 56 2.85 -8.64 3.65
N ILE A 57 2.27 -7.46 3.49
CA ILE A 57 2.13 -6.50 4.59
C ILE A 57 1.16 -7.01 5.66
N ARG A 58 0.01 -7.55 5.25
CA ARG A 58 -0.99 -8.14 6.15
C ARG A 58 -0.38 -9.21 7.04
N ARG A 59 0.40 -10.13 6.46
CA ARG A 59 1.03 -11.23 7.21
C ARG A 59 2.17 -10.78 8.13
N LYS A 60 2.94 -9.75 7.74
CA LYS A 60 4.14 -9.36 8.46
C LYS A 60 3.87 -8.42 9.65
N HIS A 61 2.93 -7.48 9.52
CA HIS A 61 2.68 -6.46 10.56
C HIS A 61 1.20 -6.25 10.87
N GLY A 62 0.28 -6.73 10.04
CA GLY A 62 -1.12 -6.29 10.04
C GLY A 62 -1.28 -4.95 9.31
N THR A 63 -2.36 -4.84 8.54
CA THR A 63 -2.60 -3.67 7.65
C THR A 63 -2.85 -2.39 8.44
N THR A 64 -3.53 -2.50 9.58
CA THR A 64 -3.80 -1.36 10.48
C THR A 64 -2.51 -0.80 11.09
N HIS A 65 -1.60 -1.67 11.56
CA HIS A 65 -0.33 -1.24 12.15
C HIS A 65 0.59 -0.60 11.10
N TYR A 66 0.68 -1.18 9.90
CA TYR A 66 1.43 -0.60 8.80
C TYR A 66 0.90 0.80 8.43
N MET A 67 -0.42 0.95 8.35
CA MET A 67 -1.03 2.23 8.01
C MET A 67 -0.92 3.24 9.16
N GLY A 68 -0.99 2.79 10.42
CA GLY A 68 -0.72 3.62 11.59
C GLY A 68 0.68 4.21 11.57
N LYS A 69 1.69 3.43 11.17
CA LYS A 69 3.06 3.94 10.99
C LYS A 69 3.17 5.01 9.90
N ILE A 70 2.40 4.91 8.82
CA ILE A 70 2.40 5.90 7.74
C ILE A 70 1.72 7.20 8.18
N TYR A 71 0.66 7.10 8.99
CA TYR A 71 -0.09 8.26 9.46
C TYR A 71 0.45 8.87 10.75
N ASN A 72 1.29 8.16 11.50
CA ASN A 72 1.99 8.72 12.64
C ASN A 72 2.97 9.80 12.16
N THR A 73 2.89 10.97 12.79
CA THR A 73 3.91 12.01 12.68
C THR A 73 4.97 11.71 13.76
N ASP A 74 6.24 11.88 13.41
CA ASP A 74 7.40 11.60 14.29
C ASP A 74 7.49 12.55 15.52
N ASP A 75 6.50 13.43 15.72
CA ASP A 75 6.45 14.43 16.78
C ASP A 75 5.82 13.92 18.08
N ILE A 76 5.21 12.74 18.06
CA ILE A 76 4.68 12.09 19.25
C ILE A 76 5.79 11.25 19.88
N TYR A 77 6.53 11.87 20.81
CA TYR A 77 7.47 11.17 21.70
C TYR A 77 6.76 10.02 22.42
N ASP A 78 7.41 8.86 22.47
CA ASP A 78 6.88 7.74 23.25
C ASP A 78 6.85 8.14 24.73
N TYR A 79 5.85 7.68 25.50
CA TYR A 79 5.67 8.08 26.89
C TYR A 79 6.96 7.88 27.72
N ASP A 80 7.71 6.82 27.40
CA ASP A 80 8.98 6.49 28.04
C ASP A 80 10.08 7.52 27.75
N GLU A 81 10.13 8.12 26.54
CA GLU A 81 11.06 9.22 26.22
C GLU A 81 10.69 10.51 26.96
N ILE A 82 9.40 10.77 27.15
CA ILE A 82 8.93 11.94 27.91
C ILE A 82 9.32 11.79 29.39
N VAL A 83 9.15 10.60 29.96
CA VAL A 83 9.47 10.33 31.38
C VAL A 83 10.98 10.38 31.64
N ASP A 84 11.81 9.83 30.76
CA ASP A 84 13.27 9.86 30.92
C ASP A 84 13.88 11.24 30.62
N GLY A 85 13.28 12.02 29.71
CA GLY A 85 13.68 13.40 29.44
C GLY A 85 13.43 14.36 30.61
N GLN A 86 12.47 14.06 31.49
CA GLN A 86 12.14 14.85 32.69
C GLN A 86 13.01 14.48 33.92
N ARG A 87 13.83 13.43 33.83
CA ARG A 87 14.72 12.97 34.92
C ARG A 87 16.16 13.50 34.83
N LYS A 88 16.52 14.21 33.77
CA LYS A 88 17.81 14.91 33.62
C LYS A 88 17.68 16.38 33.98
#